data_AF-A0A7S2CX26-F1
#
_entry.id   AF-A0A7S2CX26-F1
#
_cell.length_a   1.000
_cell.length_b   1.000
_cell.length_c   1.000
_cell.angle_alpha   90.00
_cell.angle_beta   90.00
_cell.angle_gamma   90.00
#
_symmetry.space_group_name_H-M   'P 1'
#
loop_
_entity.id
_entity.type
_entity.pdbx_description
1 polymer ?
#
loop_
_entity_poly.entity_id
_entity_poly.type
_entity_poly.pdbx_seq_one_letter_code
_entity_poly.pdbx_strand_id
1 'polypeptide(L)'
;TASGVRNVKLHDARTEPLCEAPAPFDVVVTLDVLHDAPFPADLIAQVKRRLAPGHGVWLLADITSQPSVRENLKANPAAATMWAFSTCLCMACALSEKGGAGLGTLGFSVPVARRMLGDAGFTDVSVLHEADNTRWFQVTAS
;
A
#
# COMPACT_ATOMS: atom_id res chain seq x y z
N THR A 1 -22.80 16.67 10.95
CA THR A 1 -21.49 16.03 11.22
C THR A 1 -20.62 17.02 11.98
N ALA A 2 -19.85 16.54 12.96
CA ALA A 2 -19.43 17.30 14.14
C ALA A 2 -18.31 18.37 13.97
N SER A 3 -18.07 18.91 12.77
CA SER A 3 -16.99 19.91 12.57
C SER A 3 -17.25 20.99 11.51
N GLY A 4 -18.41 20.99 10.84
CA GLY A 4 -18.68 21.95 9.74
C GLY A 4 -17.84 21.74 8.46
N VAL A 5 -17.01 20.70 8.42
CA VAL A 5 -16.20 20.31 7.26
C VAL A 5 -17.11 19.74 6.17
N ARG A 6 -17.06 20.33 4.97
CA ARG A 6 -17.91 19.98 3.81
C ARG A 6 -17.16 19.25 2.68
N ASN A 7 -15.84 19.26 2.72
CA ASN A 7 -14.96 18.68 1.69
C ASN A 7 -14.39 17.32 2.09
N VAL A 8 -14.89 16.70 3.17
CA VAL A 8 -14.53 15.35 3.58
C VAL A 8 -15.75 14.46 3.45
N LYS A 9 -15.58 13.36 2.74
CA LYS A 9 -16.57 12.29 2.61
C LYS A 9 -15.93 10.99 3.10
N LEU A 10 -16.70 10.21 3.82
CA LEU A 10 -16.32 8.87 4.26
C LEU A 10 -17.15 7.89 3.45
N HIS A 11 -16.50 6.87 2.92
CA HIS A 11 -17.13 5.83 2.12
C HIS A 11 -16.87 4.49 2.80
N ASP A 12 -17.91 3.65 2.88
CA ASP A 12 -17.73 2.26 3.29
C ASP A 12 -17.36 1.44 2.06
N ALA A 13 -16.10 1.00 1.99
CA ALA A 13 -15.58 0.26 0.84
C ALA A 13 -16.34 -1.05 0.54
N ARG A 14 -17.15 -1.57 1.48
CA ARG A 14 -17.98 -2.76 1.28
C ARG A 14 -19.22 -2.50 0.42
N THR A 15 -19.69 -1.24 0.39
CA THR A 15 -20.89 -0.83 -0.36
C THR A 15 -20.59 0.24 -1.41
N GLU A 16 -19.49 0.97 -1.25
CA GLU A 16 -19.03 2.05 -2.11
C GLU A 16 -17.53 1.84 -2.42
N PRO A 17 -17.17 0.80 -3.21
CA PRO A 17 -15.78 0.47 -3.47
C PRO A 17 -15.10 1.54 -4.33
N LEU A 18 -13.77 1.69 -4.17
CA LEU A 18 -12.98 2.71 -4.86
C LEU A 18 -13.16 2.68 -6.39
N CYS A 19 -13.26 1.48 -6.98
CA CYS A 19 -13.43 1.34 -8.44
C CYS A 19 -14.75 1.94 -8.98
N GLU A 20 -15.76 2.11 -8.13
CA GLU A 20 -17.07 2.67 -8.50
C GLU A 20 -17.18 4.18 -8.21
N ALA A 21 -16.11 4.81 -7.73
CA ALA A 21 -16.13 6.26 -7.54
C ALA A 21 -16.55 6.99 -8.83
N PRO A 22 -17.17 8.18 -8.75
CA PRO A 22 -17.77 8.81 -9.92
C PRO A 22 -16.75 9.49 -10.86
N ALA A 23 -15.62 10.00 -10.34
CA ALA A 23 -14.59 10.69 -11.13
C ALA A 23 -13.16 10.36 -10.67
N PRO A 24 -12.16 10.32 -11.57
CA PRO A 24 -10.76 10.05 -11.21
C PRO A 24 -10.22 11.03 -10.15
N PHE A 25 -9.20 10.60 -9.42
CA PHE A 25 -8.51 11.39 -8.41
C PHE A 25 -7.16 11.86 -8.94
N ASP A 26 -6.84 13.13 -8.73
CA ASP A 26 -5.52 13.68 -9.04
C ASP A 26 -4.45 13.14 -8.07
N VAL A 27 -4.85 12.89 -6.81
CA VAL A 27 -3.97 12.34 -5.77
C VAL A 27 -4.68 11.21 -5.05
N VAL A 28 -4.02 10.06 -4.96
CA VAL A 28 -4.39 8.97 -4.05
C VAL A 28 -3.31 8.83 -3.00
N VAL A 29 -3.71 8.59 -1.75
CA VAL A 29 -2.78 8.34 -0.65
C VAL A 29 -3.21 7.06 0.06
N THR A 30 -2.28 6.14 0.24
CA THR A 30 -2.46 4.94 1.08
C THR A 30 -1.39 4.94 2.15
N LEU A 31 -1.80 4.76 3.40
CA LEU A 31 -0.93 4.83 4.57
C LEU A 31 -0.99 3.50 5.31
N ASP A 32 0.07 2.70 5.17
CA ASP A 32 0.23 1.42 5.89
C ASP A 32 -0.89 0.41 5.59
N VAL A 33 -1.06 0.06 4.30
CA VAL A 33 -2.21 -0.75 3.81
C VAL A 33 -1.81 -1.91 2.88
N LEU A 34 -0.73 -1.80 2.09
CA LEU A 34 -0.52 -2.77 1.01
C LEU A 34 0.02 -4.10 1.54
N HIS A 35 0.79 -4.05 2.62
CA HIS A 35 1.37 -5.24 3.22
C HIS A 35 0.36 -6.14 3.94
N ASP A 36 -0.77 -5.60 4.41
CA ASP A 36 -1.80 -6.32 5.17
C ASP A 36 -3.13 -6.51 4.41
N ALA A 37 -3.27 -5.91 3.22
CA ALA A 37 -4.38 -6.18 2.32
C ALA A 37 -4.42 -7.66 1.89
N PRO A 38 -5.60 -8.32 1.87
CA PRO A 38 -5.72 -9.67 1.33
C PRO A 38 -5.37 -9.74 -0.17
N PHE A 39 -5.86 -8.80 -0.96
CA PHE A 39 -5.68 -8.76 -2.41
C PHE A 39 -4.98 -7.46 -2.85
N PRO A 40 -3.68 -7.28 -2.53
CA PRO A 40 -2.95 -6.04 -2.81
C PRO A 40 -2.82 -5.76 -4.32
N ALA A 41 -2.76 -6.79 -5.16
CA ALA A 41 -2.78 -6.62 -6.62
C ALA A 41 -4.10 -6.00 -7.11
N ASP A 42 -5.23 -6.41 -6.55
CA ASP A 42 -6.54 -5.84 -6.87
C ASP A 42 -6.66 -4.40 -6.38
N LEU A 43 -6.13 -4.11 -5.18
CA LEU A 43 -6.06 -2.74 -4.66
C LEU A 43 -5.21 -1.83 -5.57
N ILE A 44 -4.03 -2.28 -5.99
CA ILE A 44 -3.18 -1.57 -6.95
C ILE A 44 -3.94 -1.32 -8.26
N ALA A 45 -4.63 -2.33 -8.79
CA ALA A 45 -5.41 -2.20 -10.02
C ALA A 45 -6.59 -1.21 -9.87
N GLN A 46 -7.25 -1.21 -8.70
CA GLN A 46 -8.30 -0.23 -8.39
C GLN A 46 -7.75 1.19 -8.34
N VAL A 47 -6.64 1.42 -7.62
CA VAL A 47 -5.99 2.72 -7.58
C VAL A 47 -5.60 3.19 -8.98
N LYS A 48 -4.97 2.32 -9.78
CA LYS A 48 -4.61 2.65 -11.16
C LYS A 48 -5.80 3.10 -12.00
N ARG A 49 -6.93 2.38 -11.93
CA ARG A 49 -8.16 2.75 -12.67
C ARG A 49 -8.74 4.08 -12.22
N ARG A 50 -8.44 4.51 -11.00
CA ARG A 50 -9.01 5.72 -10.38
C ARG A 50 -8.07 6.90 -10.35
N LEU A 51 -6.81 6.76 -10.72
CA LEU A 51 -5.92 7.89 -10.91
C LEU A 51 -6.28 8.65 -12.18
N ALA A 52 -6.18 9.98 -12.13
CA ALA A 52 -6.31 10.82 -13.30
C ALA A 52 -5.25 10.42 -14.36
N PRO A 53 -5.65 10.11 -15.60
CA PRO A 53 -4.70 9.71 -16.64
C PRO A 53 -3.67 10.83 -16.94
N GLY A 54 -2.40 10.46 -17.09
CA GLY A 54 -1.32 11.37 -17.48
C GLY A 54 -0.74 12.28 -16.39
N HIS A 55 -1.49 12.61 -15.32
CA HIS A 55 -0.98 13.48 -14.23
C HIS A 55 -1.32 13.01 -12.81
N GLY A 56 -2.11 11.95 -12.66
CA GLY A 56 -2.48 11.42 -11.36
C GLY A 56 -1.26 10.89 -10.60
N VAL A 57 -1.18 11.18 -9.30
CA VAL A 57 -0.10 10.71 -8.43
C VAL A 57 -0.66 9.85 -7.31
N TRP A 58 0.01 8.74 -7.04
CA TRP A 58 -0.23 7.93 -5.86
C TRP A 58 0.97 8.00 -4.92
N LEU A 59 0.71 8.49 -3.71
CA LEU A 59 1.62 8.45 -2.57
C LEU A 59 1.32 7.19 -1.75
N LEU A 60 2.23 6.23 -1.82
CA LEU A 60 2.10 4.92 -1.19
C LEU A 60 3.10 4.84 -0.03
N ALA A 61 2.61 4.92 1.21
CA ALA A 61 3.42 4.71 2.40
C ALA A 61 3.20 3.29 2.95
N ASP A 62 4.29 2.58 3.23
CA ASP A 62 4.26 1.26 3.85
C ASP A 62 5.53 1.03 4.68
N ILE A 63 5.60 -0.09 5.41
CA ILE A 63 6.70 -0.37 6.32
C ILE A 63 8.01 -0.62 5.55
N THR A 64 9.05 0.06 6.01
CA THR A 64 10.42 -0.12 5.52
C THR A 64 10.90 -1.54 5.80
N SER A 65 10.98 -2.33 4.73
CA SER A 65 11.49 -3.69 4.75
C SER A 65 12.54 -3.93 3.68
N GLN A 66 13.38 -4.93 3.94
CA GLN A 66 14.43 -5.40 3.05
C GLN A 66 14.04 -6.72 2.37
N PRO A 67 14.68 -7.10 1.24
CA PRO A 67 14.30 -8.29 0.48
C PRO A 67 14.51 -9.62 1.22
N SER A 68 15.44 -9.66 2.17
CA SER A 68 15.74 -10.89 2.93
C SER A 68 15.67 -10.70 4.43
N VAL A 69 15.45 -11.81 5.14
CA VAL A 69 15.50 -11.88 6.61
C VAL A 69 16.82 -11.32 7.16
N ARG A 70 17.93 -11.73 6.55
CA ARG A 70 19.28 -11.30 6.99
C ARG A 70 19.47 -9.79 6.84
N GLU A 71 18.97 -9.20 5.76
CA GLU A 71 19.05 -7.75 5.56
C GLU A 71 18.15 -6.99 6.53
N ASN A 72 16.92 -7.48 6.78
CA ASN A 72 16.03 -6.88 7.78
C ASN A 72 16.65 -6.89 9.18
N LEU A 73 17.24 -8.01 9.61
CA LEU A 73 17.92 -8.12 10.90
C LEU A 73 19.13 -7.17 11.03
N LYS A 74 19.82 -6.88 9.93
CA LYS A 74 20.95 -5.94 9.91
C LYS A 74 20.49 -4.48 9.89
N ALA A 75 19.45 -4.18 9.12
CA ALA A 75 18.97 -2.81 8.90
C ALA A 75 18.10 -2.29 10.05
N ASN A 76 17.39 -3.19 10.74
CA ASN A 76 16.41 -2.80 11.75
C ASN A 76 16.58 -3.60 13.05
N PRO A 77 17.04 -2.95 14.15
CA PRO A 77 17.14 -3.58 15.46
C PRO A 77 15.80 -4.14 15.99
N ALA A 78 14.67 -3.60 15.53
CA ALA A 78 13.33 -4.04 15.89
C ALA A 78 12.74 -5.10 14.93
N ALA A 79 13.52 -5.65 13.98
CA ALA A 79 13.02 -6.61 12.99
C ALA A 79 12.32 -7.83 13.61
N ALA A 80 12.85 -8.36 14.73
CA ALA A 80 12.23 -9.46 15.46
C ALA A 80 10.82 -9.09 15.97
N THR A 81 10.68 -7.90 16.56
CA THR A 81 9.38 -7.39 17.03
C THR A 81 8.42 -7.15 15.87
N MET A 82 8.91 -6.63 14.74
CA MET A 82 8.10 -6.43 13.54
C MET A 82 7.60 -7.74 12.93
N TRP A 83 8.40 -8.82 12.96
CA TRP A 83 7.89 -10.14 12.59
C TRP A 83 6.83 -10.65 13.55
N ALA A 84 6.99 -10.44 14.86
CA ALA A 84 5.97 -10.81 15.83
C ALA A 84 4.64 -10.07 15.54
N PHE A 85 4.69 -8.76 15.28
CA PHE A 85 3.52 -8.00 14.81
C PHE A 85 2.97 -8.55 13.50
N SER A 86 3.85 -8.86 12.54
CA SER A 86 3.44 -9.43 11.25
C SER A 86 2.65 -10.71 11.45
N THR A 87 3.16 -11.68 12.22
CA THR A 87 2.53 -12.99 12.39
C THR A 87 1.25 -12.91 13.22
N CYS A 88 1.19 -11.98 14.19
CA CYS A 88 0.07 -11.88 15.11
C CYS A 88 -1.04 -10.93 14.64
N LEU A 89 -0.78 -10.09 13.64
CA LEU A 89 -1.73 -9.07 13.17
C LEU A 89 -1.76 -8.95 11.64
N CYS A 90 -0.76 -8.31 11.03
CA CYS A 90 -0.83 -7.88 9.63
C CYS A 90 -0.97 -9.05 8.64
N MET A 91 -0.22 -10.13 8.86
CA MET A 91 -0.31 -11.32 8.03
C MET A 91 -1.63 -12.05 8.23
N ALA A 92 -2.19 -12.03 9.45
CA ALA A 92 -3.51 -12.60 9.71
C ALA A 92 -4.61 -11.81 8.96
N CYS A 93 -4.53 -10.48 8.92
CA CYS A 93 -5.38 -9.65 8.08
C CYS A 93 -5.22 -10.01 6.60
N ALA A 94 -3.98 -10.09 6.09
CA ALA A 94 -3.70 -10.41 4.69
C ALA A 94 -4.09 -11.85 4.27
N LEU A 95 -4.34 -12.74 5.23
CA LEU A 95 -4.79 -14.12 5.02
C LEU A 95 -6.26 -14.35 5.41
N SER A 96 -6.99 -13.28 5.76
CA SER A 96 -8.38 -13.37 6.22
C SER A 96 -9.35 -13.89 5.15
N GLU A 97 -8.99 -13.74 3.88
CA GLU A 97 -9.76 -14.22 2.73
C GLU A 97 -9.03 -15.33 1.98
N LYS A 98 -9.79 -16.24 1.37
CA LYS A 98 -9.21 -17.35 0.59
C LYS A 98 -8.40 -16.80 -0.58
N GLY A 99 -7.13 -17.19 -0.64
CA GLY A 99 -6.20 -16.72 -1.68
C GLY A 99 -5.52 -15.39 -1.35
N GLY A 100 -5.64 -14.91 -0.11
CA GLY A 100 -4.94 -13.72 0.36
C GLY A 100 -3.42 -13.83 0.22
N ALA A 101 -2.76 -12.69 -0.04
CA ALA A 101 -1.35 -12.64 -0.39
C ALA A 101 -0.40 -12.90 0.78
N GLY A 102 -0.83 -12.62 2.01
CA GLY A 102 -0.04 -12.92 3.22
C GLY A 102 1.33 -12.23 3.27
N LEU A 103 1.48 -11.03 2.70
CA LEU A 103 2.78 -10.33 2.67
C LEU A 103 3.29 -10.04 4.09
N GLY A 104 2.43 -9.45 4.93
CA GLY A 104 2.76 -9.09 6.30
C GLY A 104 3.74 -7.91 6.39
N THR A 105 3.98 -7.44 7.62
CA THR A 105 4.68 -6.17 7.92
C THR A 105 6.02 -5.99 7.22
N LEU A 106 6.78 -7.08 6.98
CA LEU A 106 8.09 -7.03 6.32
C LEU A 106 8.09 -7.65 4.91
N GLY A 107 6.91 -7.87 4.33
CA GLY A 107 6.74 -8.51 3.01
C GLY A 107 6.72 -7.54 1.84
N PHE A 108 6.46 -6.25 2.07
CA PHE A 108 6.32 -5.24 1.01
C PHE A 108 7.62 -4.45 0.76
N SER A 109 8.70 -5.18 0.46
CA SER A 109 10.01 -4.58 0.14
C SER A 109 10.03 -3.86 -1.22
N VAL A 110 11.04 -3.03 -1.49
CA VAL A 110 11.15 -2.29 -2.77
C VAL A 110 11.06 -3.20 -4.01
N PRO A 111 11.76 -4.36 -4.08
CA PRO A 111 11.59 -5.26 -5.23
C PRO A 111 10.18 -5.81 -5.37
N VAL A 112 9.50 -6.12 -4.26
CA VAL A 112 8.11 -6.60 -4.26
C VAL A 112 7.16 -5.50 -4.74
N ALA A 113 7.29 -4.29 -4.21
CA ALA A 113 6.51 -3.12 -4.62
C ALA A 113 6.69 -2.84 -6.11
N ARG A 114 7.95 -2.76 -6.60
CA ARG A 114 8.25 -2.53 -8.02
C ARG A 114 7.66 -3.62 -8.91
N ARG A 115 7.75 -4.88 -8.51
CA ARG A 115 7.15 -5.99 -9.25
C ARG A 115 5.63 -5.85 -9.31
N MET A 116 4.95 -5.69 -8.17
CA MET A 116 3.49 -5.65 -8.13
C MET A 116 2.91 -4.42 -8.83
N LEU A 117 3.54 -3.26 -8.68
CA LEU A 117 3.17 -2.03 -9.39
C LEU A 117 3.45 -2.17 -10.90
N GLY A 118 4.58 -2.76 -11.27
CA GLY A 118 4.93 -3.06 -12.65
C GLY A 118 4.00 -4.07 -13.33
N ASP A 119 3.57 -5.11 -12.61
CA ASP A 119 2.59 -6.09 -13.06
C ASP A 119 1.21 -5.44 -13.34
N ALA A 120 0.87 -4.37 -12.60
CA ALA A 120 -0.29 -3.52 -12.88
C ALA A 120 -0.04 -2.49 -14.01
N GLY A 121 1.19 -2.44 -14.55
CA GLY A 121 1.61 -1.58 -15.65
C GLY A 121 2.00 -0.16 -15.25
N PHE A 122 2.34 0.10 -13.98
CA PHE A 122 2.99 1.36 -13.62
C PHE A 122 4.45 1.32 -14.09
N THR A 123 4.88 2.34 -14.84
CA THR A 123 6.26 2.43 -15.32
C THR A 123 7.10 3.45 -14.56
N ASP A 124 6.46 4.40 -13.88
CA ASP A 124 7.12 5.43 -13.06
C ASP A 124 6.84 5.19 -11.58
N VAL A 125 7.80 4.53 -10.93
CA VAL A 125 7.77 4.17 -9.50
C VAL A 125 9.11 4.56 -8.88
N SER A 126 9.07 5.50 -7.94
CA SER A 126 10.26 5.97 -7.23
C SER A 126 10.05 5.92 -5.72
N VAL A 127 11.14 5.70 -4.98
CA VAL A 127 11.14 5.90 -3.52
C VAL A 127 11.32 7.39 -3.29
N LEU A 128 10.31 8.02 -2.70
CA LEU A 128 10.28 9.45 -2.41
C LEU A 128 11.01 9.78 -1.10
N HIS A 129 10.76 8.97 -0.06
CA HIS A 129 11.30 9.20 1.27
C HIS A 129 11.33 7.91 2.08
N GLU A 130 12.28 7.78 3.00
CA GLU A 130 12.38 6.65 3.93
C GLU A 130 12.92 7.15 5.28
N ALA A 131 12.09 7.05 6.32
CA ALA A 131 12.44 7.42 7.70
C ALA A 131 11.51 6.70 8.67
N ASP A 132 11.97 6.50 9.91
CA ASP A 132 11.15 6.01 11.02
C ASP A 132 10.33 4.74 10.69
N ASN A 133 10.97 3.79 10.01
CA ASN A 133 10.37 2.55 9.52
C ASN A 133 9.23 2.69 8.51
N THR A 134 9.05 3.86 7.91
CA THR A 134 8.10 4.10 6.84
C THR A 134 8.83 4.45 5.55
N ARG A 135 8.44 3.80 4.46
CA ARG A 135 8.89 4.10 3.11
C ARG A 135 7.74 4.66 2.30
N TRP A 136 7.99 5.81 1.70
CA TRP A 136 7.09 6.47 0.77
C TRP A 136 7.54 6.19 -0.66
N PHE A 137 6.61 5.72 -1.48
CA PHE A 137 6.74 5.67 -2.92
C PHE A 137 5.90 6.76 -3.56
N GLN A 138 6.44 7.38 -4.60
CA GLN A 138 5.67 8.17 -5.55
C GLN A 138 5.47 7.32 -6.81
N VAL A 139 4.21 7.12 -7.18
CA VAL A 139 3.80 6.37 -8.36
C VAL A 139 2.97 7.28 -9.26
N THR A 140 3.39 7.45 -10.51
CA THR A 140 2.70 8.34 -11.45
C THR A 140 1.83 7.54 -12.42
N ALA A 141 0.64 8.04 -12.71
CA ALA A 141 -0.21 7.50 -13.78
C ALA A 141 0.51 7.66 -15.13
N SER A 142 0.65 6.54 -15.84
CA SER A 142 1.24 6.47 -17.18
C SER A 142 0.24 6.89 -18.25
#